data_AF-A0A925KH08-F1
#
_entry.id   AF-A0A925KH08-F1
#
_cell.length_a   1.000
_cell.length_b   1.000
_cell.length_c   1.000
_cell.angle_alpha   90.00
_cell.angle_beta   90.00
_cell.angle_gamma   90.00
#
_symmetry.space_group_name_H-M   'P 1'
#
loop_
_entity.id
_entity.type
_entity.pdbx_description
1 polymer ?
#
loop_
_entity_poly.entity_id
_entity_poly.type
_entity_poly.pdbx_seq_one_letter_code
_entity_poly.pdbx_strand_id
1 'polypeptide(L)'
;YGCDDCQLVCPWNSFAQVSDAPDFRVRNGLDDRELISLFAWTEQEFDTRLAGSAIRRIGHERWLRNLAVGLGNARRAAVGHTTAGEGASAEDIAQALQDAYDSADALVQEHIGWALQA
;
A
#
# COMPACT_ATOMS: atom_id res chain seq x y z
N TYR A 1 -0.48 5.74 3.64
CA TYR A 1 -1.69 6.58 3.55
C TYR A 1 -1.47 7.76 4.45
N GLY A 2 -1.63 8.99 3.95
CA GLY A 2 -0.98 10.14 4.58
C GLY A 2 0.53 10.16 4.29
N CYS A 3 1.18 11.22 4.72
CA CYS A 3 2.61 11.47 4.59
C CYS A 3 3.05 12.16 5.88
N ASP A 4 4.09 11.63 6.52
CA ASP A 4 4.64 12.15 7.77
C ASP A 4 6.01 12.81 7.57
N ASP A 5 6.43 13.06 6.32
CA ASP A 5 7.74 13.65 6.00
C ASP A 5 7.96 14.99 6.72
N CYS A 6 6.90 15.80 6.85
CA CYS A 6 6.96 17.06 7.58
C CYS A 6 7.19 16.87 9.10
N GLN A 7 6.72 15.76 9.68
CA GLN A 7 6.99 15.42 11.06
C GLN A 7 8.40 14.84 11.24
N LEU A 8 8.89 14.06 10.27
CA LEU A 8 10.23 13.48 10.30
C LEU A 8 11.34 14.54 10.27
N VAL A 9 11.15 15.62 9.51
CA VAL A 9 12.12 16.74 9.43
C VAL A 9 11.95 17.77 10.54
N CYS A 10 10.93 17.65 11.39
CA CYS A 10 10.63 18.63 12.41
C CYS A 10 11.62 18.53 13.59
N PRO A 11 12.37 19.59 13.95
CA PRO A 11 13.34 19.54 15.04
C PRO A 11 12.71 19.29 16.41
N TRP A 12 11.41 19.62 16.56
CA TRP A 12 10.68 19.38 17.80
C TRP A 12 10.19 17.94 17.94
N ASN A 13 9.93 17.25 16.82
CA ASN A 13 9.40 15.89 16.85
C ASN A 13 10.45 14.87 17.32
N SER A 14 11.74 15.20 17.23
CA SER A 14 12.85 14.42 17.83
C SER A 14 12.73 14.24 19.35
N PHE A 15 11.96 15.08 20.03
CA PHE A 15 11.69 14.98 21.47
C PHE A 15 10.36 14.27 21.78
N ALA A 16 9.55 13.94 20.77
CA ALA A 16 8.28 13.26 20.96
C ALA A 16 8.49 11.81 21.42
N GLN A 17 7.55 11.32 22.23
CA GLN A 17 7.52 9.94 22.71
C GLN A 17 6.32 9.22 22.08
N VAL A 18 6.50 7.95 21.74
CA VAL A 18 5.39 7.12 21.27
C VAL A 18 4.37 6.98 22.40
N SER A 19 3.09 7.20 22.09
CA SER A 19 2.02 7.06 23.07
C SER A 19 1.72 5.59 23.36
N ASP A 20 1.59 5.24 24.64
CA ASP A 20 1.15 3.90 25.08
C ASP A 20 -0.36 3.69 24.97
N ALA A 21 -1.13 4.71 24.56
CA ALA A 21 -2.58 4.63 24.48
C ALA A 21 -3.01 3.50 23.52
N PRO A 22 -3.83 2.53 23.96
CA PRO A 22 -4.21 1.37 23.15
C PRO A 22 -4.82 1.74 21.80
N ASP A 23 -5.55 2.86 21.74
CA ASP A 23 -6.22 3.33 20.53
C ASP A 23 -5.26 3.65 19.38
N PHE A 24 -3.99 3.97 19.69
CA PHE A 24 -2.94 4.32 18.71
C PHE A 24 -2.07 3.13 18.29
N ARG A 25 -2.30 1.93 18.85
CA ARG A 25 -1.58 0.73 18.40
C ARG A 25 -1.97 0.38 16.96
N VAL A 26 -1.02 -0.20 16.23
CA VAL A 26 -1.27 -0.68 14.86
C VAL A 26 -2.37 -1.73 14.87
N ARG A 27 -3.27 -1.62 13.90
CA ARG A 27 -4.41 -2.54 13.71
C ARG A 27 -4.20 -3.34 12.44
N ASN A 28 -4.62 -4.60 12.46
CA ASN A 28 -4.55 -5.53 11.32
C ASN A 28 -3.12 -5.81 10.79
N GLY A 29 -2.09 -5.43 11.55
CA GLY A 29 -0.68 -5.59 11.19
C GLY A 29 -0.25 -4.77 9.97
N LEU A 30 -0.91 -3.65 9.68
CA LEU A 30 -0.66 -2.84 8.46
C LEU A 30 0.76 -2.26 8.36
N ASP A 31 1.55 -2.34 9.42
CA ASP A 31 2.97 -1.98 9.51
C ASP A 31 3.90 -3.06 8.95
N ASP A 32 3.41 -4.29 8.79
CA ASP A 32 4.18 -5.46 8.35
C ASP A 32 3.34 -6.34 7.41
N ARG A 33 2.89 -5.76 6.28
CA ARG A 33 2.17 -6.48 5.22
C ARG A 33 2.78 -6.22 3.86
N GLU A 34 2.80 -7.28 3.05
CA GLU A 34 3.11 -7.17 1.64
C GLU A 34 2.02 -6.42 0.88
N LEU A 35 2.42 -5.52 -0.01
CA LEU A 35 1.49 -4.74 -0.83
C LEU A 35 0.61 -5.61 -1.73
N ILE A 36 1.13 -6.73 -2.25
CA ILE A 36 0.35 -7.68 -3.06
C ILE A 36 -0.80 -8.26 -2.24
N SER A 37 -0.53 -8.68 -1.00
CA SER A 37 -1.54 -9.20 -0.09
C SER A 37 -2.64 -8.18 0.22
N LEU A 38 -2.27 -6.91 0.37
CA LEU A 38 -3.22 -5.80 0.59
C LEU A 38 -4.02 -5.45 -0.67
N PHE A 39 -3.41 -5.62 -1.85
CA PHE A 39 -4.03 -5.34 -3.14
C PHE A 39 -5.09 -6.38 -3.51
N ALA A 40 -4.92 -7.62 -3.03
CA ALA A 40 -5.87 -8.71 -3.22
C ALA A 40 -7.12 -8.61 -2.32
N TRP A 41 -7.21 -7.64 -1.41
CA TRP A 41 -8.40 -7.48 -0.57
C TRP A 41 -9.61 -7.13 -1.41
N THR A 42 -10.70 -7.84 -1.15
CA THR A 42 -12.04 -7.48 -1.62
C THR A 42 -12.53 -6.21 -0.93
N GLU A 43 -13.56 -5.57 -1.51
CA GLU A 43 -14.21 -4.42 -0.87
C GLU A 43 -14.74 -4.76 0.52
N GLN A 44 -15.31 -5.96 0.71
CA GLN A 44 -15.81 -6.43 2.00
C GLN A 44 -14.69 -6.57 3.04
N GLU A 45 -13.52 -7.08 2.65
CA GLU A 45 -12.35 -7.19 3.53
C GLU A 45 -11.79 -5.82 3.88
N PHE A 46 -11.70 -4.92 2.90
CA PHE A 46 -11.32 -3.52 3.13
C PHE A 46 -12.25 -2.86 4.15
N ASP A 47 -13.56 -2.98 3.97
CA ASP A 47 -14.55 -2.37 4.85
C ASP A 47 -14.49 -2.94 6.27
N THR A 48 -14.39 -4.26 6.38
CA THR A 48 -14.35 -4.96 7.67
C THR A 48 -13.06 -4.63 8.42
N ARG A 49 -11.90 -4.76 7.75
CA ARG A 49 -10.58 -4.57 8.38
C ARG A 49 -10.31 -3.11 8.71
N LEU A 50 -10.76 -2.17 7.88
CA LEU A 50 -10.53 -0.74 8.10
C LEU A 50 -11.68 -0.05 8.83
N ALA A 51 -12.65 -0.79 9.37
CA ALA A 51 -13.67 -0.24 10.26
C ALA A 51 -13.02 0.57 11.41
N GLY A 52 -13.43 1.83 11.55
CA GLY A 52 -12.87 2.74 12.55
C GLY A 52 -11.50 3.32 12.20
N SER A 53 -10.94 3.06 11.02
CA SER A 53 -9.73 3.72 10.50
C SER A 53 -10.08 4.91 9.62
N ALA A 54 -9.24 5.96 9.66
CA ALA A 54 -9.37 7.10 8.74
C ALA A 54 -9.16 6.70 7.28
N ILE A 55 -8.43 5.61 7.01
CA ILE A 55 -8.21 5.07 5.66
C ILE A 55 -9.54 4.67 5.00
N ARG A 56 -10.51 4.17 5.78
CA ARG A 56 -11.81 3.75 5.23
C ARG A 56 -12.53 4.87 4.49
N ARG A 57 -12.26 6.14 4.82
CA ARG A 57 -12.91 7.32 4.21
C ARG A 57 -12.62 7.48 2.72
N ILE A 58 -11.51 6.94 2.20
CA ILE A 58 -11.19 7.05 0.77
C ILE A 58 -11.91 6.00 -0.09
N GLY A 59 -12.48 4.97 0.53
CA GLY A 59 -13.10 3.84 -0.19
C GLY A 59 -12.07 2.89 -0.82
N HIS A 60 -12.56 1.71 -1.21
CA HIS A 60 -11.74 0.61 -1.72
C HIS A 60 -11.10 0.92 -3.08
N GLU A 61 -11.80 1.60 -3.99
CA GLU A 61 -11.26 2.02 -5.28
C GLU A 61 -9.98 2.86 -5.14
N ARG A 62 -9.99 3.88 -4.28
CA ARG A 62 -8.81 4.74 -4.04
C ARG A 62 -7.71 4.04 -3.26
N TRP A 63 -8.06 3.03 -2.46
CA TRP A 63 -7.12 2.15 -1.81
C TRP A 63 -6.35 1.33 -2.85
N LEU A 64 -7.05 0.67 -3.77
CA LEU A 64 -6.44 -0.07 -4.87
C LEU A 64 -5.59 0.83 -5.76
N ARG A 65 -6.08 2.04 -6.10
CA ARG A 65 -5.30 3.04 -6.85
C ARG A 65 -3.95 3.35 -6.16
N ASN A 66 -3.97 3.61 -4.85
CA ASN A 66 -2.74 3.91 -4.10
C ASN A 66 -1.78 2.71 -4.08
N LEU A 67 -2.32 1.51 -3.90
CA LEU A 67 -1.53 0.28 -3.90
C LEU A 67 -0.94 -0.01 -5.27
N ALA A 68 -1.67 0.21 -6.38
CA ALA A 68 -1.13 0.09 -7.73
C ALA A 68 0.08 1.01 -7.95
N VAL A 69 0.02 2.25 -7.44
CA VAL A 69 1.18 3.17 -7.47
C VAL A 69 2.35 2.64 -6.64
N GLY A 70 2.08 2.15 -5.41
CA GLY A 70 3.09 1.57 -4.54
C GLY A 70 3.77 0.33 -5.15
N LEU A 71 2.98 -0.56 -5.74
CA LEU A 71 3.44 -1.74 -6.46
C LEU A 71 4.28 -1.37 -7.68
N GLY A 72 3.88 -0.38 -8.47
CA GLY A 72 4.68 0.13 -9.60
C GLY A 72 6.04 0.70 -9.16
N ASN A 73 6.09 1.39 -8.03
CA ASN A 73 7.35 1.86 -7.43
C ASN A 73 8.24 0.69 -6.98
N ALA A 74 7.66 -0.28 -6.27
CA ALA A 74 8.38 -1.46 -5.79
C ALA A 74 8.93 -2.30 -6.95
N ARG A 75 8.13 -2.49 -8.01
CA ARG A 75 8.54 -3.21 -9.22
C ARG A 75 9.75 -2.56 -9.89
N ARG A 76 9.76 -1.23 -10.07
CA ARG A 76 10.94 -0.50 -10.59
C ARG A 76 12.19 -0.68 -9.75
N ALA A 77 12.04 -0.66 -8.43
CA ALA A 77 13.18 -0.85 -7.53
C ALA A 77 13.74 -2.28 -7.64
N ALA A 78 12.88 -3.27 -7.85
CA ALA A 78 13.26 -4.67 -8.00
C ALA A 78 13.90 -5.00 -9.36
N VAL A 79 13.54 -4.29 -10.45
CA VAL A 79 14.15 -4.51 -11.77
C VAL A 79 15.66 -4.24 -11.73
N GLY A 80 16.46 -5.26 -12.06
CA GLY A 80 17.92 -5.17 -12.08
C GLY A 80 18.61 -5.35 -10.71
N HIS A 81 17.85 -5.44 -9.62
CA HIS A 81 18.37 -5.81 -8.31
C HIS A 81 18.10 -7.29 -8.04
N THR A 82 19.15 -8.12 -8.14
CA THR A 82 19.14 -9.50 -7.65
C THR A 82 19.39 -9.51 -6.14
N THR A 83 18.62 -8.77 -5.36
CA THR A 83 18.72 -8.92 -3.90
C THR A 83 17.90 -10.14 -3.51
N ALA A 84 18.58 -11.16 -2.98
CA ALA A 84 17.99 -12.30 -2.29
C ALA A 84 17.34 -11.90 -0.95
N GLY A 85 16.58 -10.80 -0.95
CA GLY A 85 15.92 -10.21 0.20
C GLY A 85 14.43 -10.48 0.20
N GLU A 86 13.85 -10.48 1.39
CA GLU A 86 12.43 -10.76 1.67
C GLU A 86 11.53 -9.72 0.99
N GLY A 87 10.69 -10.19 0.05
CA GLY A 87 9.70 -9.37 -0.67
C GLY A 87 9.32 -9.99 -2.02
N ALA A 88 8.19 -9.56 -2.57
CA ALA A 88 7.70 -10.02 -3.87
C ALA A 88 8.63 -9.59 -5.02
N SER A 89 8.84 -10.46 -6.00
CA SER A 89 9.66 -10.15 -7.17
C SER A 89 8.97 -9.14 -8.10
N ALA A 90 9.74 -8.58 -9.05
CA ALA A 90 9.16 -7.72 -10.09
C ALA A 90 8.10 -8.44 -10.93
N GLU A 91 8.28 -9.75 -11.14
CA GLU A 91 7.35 -10.64 -11.84
C GLU A 91 6.10 -10.93 -11.00
N ASP A 92 6.25 -11.22 -9.70
CA ASP A 92 5.11 -11.43 -8.80
C ASP A 92 4.21 -10.19 -8.75
N ILE A 93 4.82 -9.00 -8.67
CA ILE A 93 4.09 -7.73 -8.70
C ILE A 93 3.38 -7.54 -10.03
N ALA A 94 4.05 -7.82 -11.15
CA ALA A 94 3.46 -7.68 -12.48
C ALA A 94 2.25 -8.62 -12.65
N GLN A 95 2.36 -9.86 -12.18
CA GLN A 95 1.28 -10.83 -12.24
C GLN A 95 0.07 -10.37 -11.43
N ALA A 96 0.28 -9.96 -10.17
CA ALA A 96 -0.82 -9.47 -9.32
C ALA A 96 -1.54 -8.24 -9.92
N LEU A 97 -0.79 -7.34 -10.56
CA LEU A 97 -1.34 -6.18 -11.28
C LEU A 97 -2.15 -6.61 -12.52
N GLN A 98 -1.66 -7.57 -13.29
CA GLN A 98 -2.35 -8.09 -14.49
C GLN A 98 -3.64 -8.82 -14.11
N ASP A 99 -3.61 -9.66 -13.08
CA ASP A 99 -4.78 -10.42 -12.61
C ASP A 99 -5.93 -9.51 -12.18
N ALA A 100 -5.62 -8.34 -11.64
CA ALA A 100 -6.62 -7.37 -11.20
C ALA A 100 -7.20 -6.51 -12.35
N TYR A 101 -6.49 -6.38 -13.48
CA TYR A 101 -6.75 -5.34 -14.50
C TYR A 101 -8.18 -5.38 -15.05
N ASP A 102 -8.64 -6.55 -15.51
CA ASP A 102 -9.96 -6.67 -16.15
C ASP A 102 -11.13 -6.46 -15.19
N SER A 103 -10.92 -6.74 -13.90
CA SER A 103 -11.93 -6.59 -12.85
C SER A 103 -11.96 -5.20 -12.21
N ALA A 104 -10.97 -4.37 -12.50
CA ALA A 104 -10.78 -3.07 -11.88
C ALA A 104 -11.57 -1.96 -12.58
N ASP A 105 -11.99 -0.94 -11.83
CA ASP A 105 -12.59 0.27 -12.38
C ASP A 105 -11.58 1.08 -13.21
N ALA A 106 -12.09 1.94 -14.10
CA ALA A 106 -11.27 2.72 -15.04
C ALA A 106 -10.13 3.52 -14.35
N LEU A 107 -10.40 4.07 -13.16
CA LEU A 107 -9.38 4.78 -12.38
C LEU A 107 -8.22 3.84 -12.00
N VAL A 108 -8.54 2.65 -11.52
CA VAL A 108 -7.53 1.69 -11.07
C VAL A 108 -6.80 1.08 -12.26
N GLN A 109 -7.52 0.78 -13.36
CA GLN A 109 -6.92 0.31 -14.62
C GLN A 109 -5.85 1.27 -15.17
N GLU A 110 -6.11 2.58 -15.15
CA GLU A 110 -5.12 3.58 -15.56
C GLU A 110 -3.82 3.46 -14.74
N HIS A 111 -3.96 3.31 -13.42
CA HIS A 111 -2.81 3.23 -12.51
C HIS A 111 -2.10 1.88 -12.58
N ILE A 112 -2.83 0.79 -12.81
CA ILE A 112 -2.23 -0.52 -13.12
C ILE A 112 -1.44 -0.44 -14.42
N GLY A 113 -2.00 0.18 -15.47
CA GLY A 113 -1.32 0.37 -16.75
C GLY A 113 0.00 1.14 -16.59
N TRP A 114 -0.01 2.23 -15.82
CA TRP A 114 1.20 2.96 -15.45
C TRP A 114 2.20 2.08 -14.65
N ALA A 115 1.72 1.28 -13.71
CA ALA A 115 2.55 0.41 -12.89
C ALA A 115 3.18 -0.77 -13.68
N LEU A 116 2.58 -1.19 -14.79
CA LEU A 116 3.09 -2.23 -15.69
C LEU A 116 4.08 -1.70 -16.74
N GLN A 117 4.01 -0.42 -17.10
CA GLN A 117 5.03 0.25 -17.92
C GLN A 117 6.36 0.46 -17.17
N ALA A 118 6.32 0.27 -15.85
CA ALA A 118 7.41 0.47 -14.91
C ALA A 118 8.59 -0.48 -15.15
#